data_AF-A0A6H1X0N5-F1
#
_entry.id   AF-A0A6H1X0N5-F1
#
_cell.length_a   1.000
_cell.length_b   1.000
_cell.length_c   1.000
_cell.angle_alpha   90.00
_cell.angle_beta   90.00
_cell.angle_gamma   90.00
#
_symmetry.space_group_name_H-M   'P 1'
#
loop_
_entity.id
_entity.type
_entity.pdbx_description
1 polymer ?
#
loop_
_entity_poly.entity_id
_entity_poly.type
_entity_poly.pdbx_seq_one_letter_code
_entity_poly.pdbx_strand_id
1 'polypeptide(L)'
;MQYCYDYSIELENMLKKVYENKIYKIAKENNIDNINESNLNSIISIFKSTHVYMGSDLDDFIINLMPTGDAGYFYRVEISKHFNYTYPRLFDHLGNPLKNPRCNSYALRLWEANMEEIFIEDIHSKFNKENFDKFVENNLLNMSKDLVSYVKNANQNKDLIIPIKDKSELLSSIKSMVLSKKLDSSWIELLVDIDILREEMEKYSATFEMYNEFDKLEDSLEECIDNFPKYTSEELYNILTNQKGFNFVENIGLIKNI
;
A
#
# COMPACT_ATOMS: atom_id res chain seq x y z
N MET A 1 14.46 -1.33 30.65
CA MET A 1 14.01 -2.13 29.48
C MET A 1 13.46 -1.14 28.47
N GLN A 2 14.04 -1.09 27.27
CA GLN A 2 13.75 -0.04 26.29
C GLN A 2 12.38 -0.19 25.62
N TYR A 3 11.81 -1.39 25.65
CA TYR A 3 10.49 -1.72 25.13
C TYR A 3 9.71 -2.51 26.19
N CYS A 4 8.48 -2.09 26.46
CA CYS A 4 7.57 -2.73 27.40
C CYS A 4 6.23 -2.90 26.71
N TYR A 5 5.91 -4.13 26.35
CA TYR A 5 4.64 -4.51 25.72
C TYR A 5 3.78 -5.25 26.74
N ASP A 6 2.47 -5.14 26.59
CA ASP A 6 1.49 -5.95 27.31
C ASP A 6 0.59 -6.63 26.29
N TYR A 7 0.54 -7.96 26.33
CA TYR A 7 -0.19 -8.72 25.33
C TYR A 7 -1.65 -8.28 25.16
N SER A 8 -2.36 -8.02 26.27
CA SER A 8 -3.79 -7.71 26.22
C SER A 8 -4.03 -6.33 25.61
N ILE A 9 -3.20 -5.36 26.00
CA ILE A 9 -3.25 -3.99 25.46
C ILE A 9 -2.91 -3.99 23.98
N GLU A 10 -1.86 -4.69 23.58
CA GLU A 10 -1.43 -4.76 22.18
C GLU A 10 -2.47 -5.44 21.28
N LEU A 11 -3.09 -6.52 21.78
CA LEU A 11 -4.17 -7.21 21.08
C LEU A 11 -5.39 -6.30 20.88
N GLU A 12 -5.79 -5.54 21.91
CA GLU A 12 -6.88 -4.56 21.79
C GLU A 12 -6.54 -3.43 20.83
N ASN A 13 -5.31 -2.91 20.88
CA ASN A 13 -4.87 -1.84 19.98
C ASN A 13 -4.85 -2.31 18.53
N MET A 14 -4.39 -3.53 18.27
CA MET A 14 -4.41 -4.10 16.93
C MET A 14 -5.84 -4.31 16.42
N LEU A 15 -6.73 -4.83 17.28
CA LEU A 15 -8.14 -5.01 16.93
C LEU A 15 -8.82 -3.69 16.57
N LYS A 16 -8.53 -2.60 17.30
CA LYS A 16 -9.02 -1.24 16.96
C LYS A 16 -8.55 -0.82 15.56
N LYS A 17 -7.25 -0.97 15.25
CA LYS A 17 -6.71 -0.66 13.92
C LYS A 17 -7.37 -1.48 12.80
N VAL A 18 -7.69 -2.75 13.07
CA VAL A 18 -8.44 -3.59 12.12
C VAL A 18 -9.84 -3.05 11.88
N TYR A 19 -10.57 -2.64 12.92
CA TYR A 19 -11.88 -2.00 12.77
C TYR A 19 -11.80 -0.68 12.02
N GLU A 20 -10.82 0.16 12.33
CA GLU A 20 -10.57 1.41 11.61
C GLU A 20 -10.34 1.14 10.12
N ASN A 21 -9.44 0.22 9.76
CA ASN A 21 -9.18 -0.14 8.36
C ASN A 21 -10.46 -0.57 7.63
N LYS A 22 -11.32 -1.37 8.27
CA LYS A 22 -12.62 -1.77 7.69
C LYS A 22 -13.56 -0.57 7.50
N ILE A 23 -13.65 0.32 8.48
CA ILE A 23 -14.45 1.56 8.36
C ILE A 23 -13.96 2.39 7.17
N TYR A 24 -12.66 2.57 7.01
CA TYR A 24 -12.08 3.35 5.91
C TYR A 24 -12.39 2.72 4.54
N LYS A 25 -12.24 1.39 4.40
CA LYS A 25 -12.61 0.67 3.17
C LYS A 25 -14.09 0.85 2.83
N ILE A 26 -14.99 0.61 3.78
CA ILE A 26 -16.44 0.74 3.58
C ILE A 26 -16.82 2.19 3.24
N ALA A 27 -16.21 3.18 3.91
CA ALA A 27 -16.45 4.59 3.63
C ALA A 27 -16.04 4.98 2.20
N LYS A 28 -14.90 4.46 1.73
CA LYS A 28 -14.43 4.66 0.35
C LYS A 28 -15.39 4.04 -0.66
N GLU A 29 -15.81 2.79 -0.44
CA GLU A 29 -16.75 2.07 -1.32
C GLU A 29 -18.11 2.79 -1.42
N ASN A 30 -18.59 3.38 -0.32
CA ASN A 30 -19.84 4.12 -0.25
C ASN A 30 -19.71 5.62 -0.53
N ASN A 31 -18.51 6.11 -0.91
CA ASN A 31 -18.20 7.52 -1.15
C ASN A 31 -18.68 8.46 -0.01
N ILE A 32 -18.43 8.08 1.24
CA ILE A 32 -18.83 8.86 2.42
C ILE A 32 -17.86 10.02 2.62
N ASP A 33 -18.17 11.17 2.02
CA ASP A 33 -17.31 12.36 1.99
C ASP A 33 -17.76 13.49 2.92
N ASN A 34 -18.81 13.26 3.71
CA ASN A 34 -19.33 14.19 4.72
C ASN A 34 -19.96 13.44 5.90
N ILE A 35 -19.40 13.61 7.09
CA ILE A 35 -19.92 13.06 8.35
C ILE A 35 -20.08 14.21 9.34
N ASN A 36 -21.29 14.39 9.86
CA ASN A 36 -21.63 15.40 10.87
C ASN A 36 -22.79 14.89 11.75
N GLU A 37 -23.12 15.62 12.81
CA GLU A 37 -24.16 15.20 13.76
C GLU A 37 -25.54 14.95 13.12
N SER A 38 -25.89 15.68 12.05
CA SER A 38 -27.21 15.55 11.42
C SER A 38 -27.35 14.31 10.55
N ASN A 39 -26.25 13.77 10.01
CA ASN A 39 -26.26 12.57 9.17
C ASN A 39 -25.62 11.33 9.83
N LEU A 40 -25.06 11.46 11.04
CA LEU A 40 -24.33 10.41 11.76
C LEU A 40 -25.12 9.09 11.87
N ASN A 41 -26.37 9.15 12.31
CA ASN A 41 -27.20 7.94 12.49
C ASN A 41 -27.45 7.19 11.16
N SER A 42 -27.65 7.94 10.07
CA SER A 42 -27.82 7.36 8.74
C SER A 42 -26.53 6.64 8.32
N ILE A 43 -25.39 7.28 8.53
CA ILE A 43 -24.08 6.72 8.18
C ILE A 43 -23.75 5.50 9.04
N ILE A 44 -24.02 5.53 10.35
CA ILE A 44 -23.86 4.37 11.24
C ILE A 44 -24.67 3.18 10.70
N SER A 45 -25.88 3.42 10.20
CA SER A 45 -26.74 2.36 9.64
C SER A 45 -26.13 1.70 8.40
N ILE A 46 -25.38 2.45 7.58
CA ILE A 46 -24.63 1.92 6.43
C ILE A 46 -23.54 0.95 6.91
N PHE A 47 -22.73 1.36 7.89
CA PHE A 47 -21.70 0.49 8.45
C PHE A 47 -22.29 -0.75 9.13
N LYS A 48 -23.40 -0.61 9.86
CA LYS A 48 -24.08 -1.73 10.54
C LYS A 48 -24.67 -2.73 9.55
N SER A 49 -25.29 -2.25 8.48
CA SER A 49 -25.88 -3.10 7.43
C SER A 49 -24.84 -3.77 6.53
N THR A 50 -23.63 -3.23 6.45
CA THR A 50 -22.53 -3.84 5.69
C THR A 50 -22.05 -5.12 6.37
N HIS A 51 -21.95 -6.20 5.59
CA HIS A 51 -21.41 -7.47 6.08
C HIS A 51 -19.88 -7.36 6.22
N VAL A 52 -19.36 -7.52 7.44
CA VAL A 52 -17.93 -7.36 7.72
C VAL A 52 -17.36 -8.70 8.17
N TYR A 53 -16.39 -9.21 7.42
CA TYR A 53 -15.64 -10.42 7.74
C TYR A 53 -14.13 -10.13 7.77
N MET A 54 -13.41 -10.94 8.54
CA MET A 54 -11.96 -11.01 8.46
C MET A 54 -11.58 -11.87 7.25
N GLY A 55 -10.93 -11.27 6.26
CA GLY A 55 -10.34 -11.98 5.12
C GLY A 55 -8.84 -12.11 5.31
N SER A 56 -8.19 -12.97 4.53
CA SER A 56 -6.72 -13.13 4.56
C SER A 56 -5.96 -11.85 4.18
N ASP A 57 -6.63 -10.91 3.50
CA ASP A 57 -6.09 -9.57 3.20
C ASP A 57 -5.76 -8.75 4.46
N LEU A 58 -6.29 -9.15 5.62
CA LEU A 58 -6.02 -8.50 6.89
C LEU A 58 -4.83 -9.09 7.63
N ASP A 59 -4.41 -10.31 7.30
CA ASP A 59 -3.27 -10.95 7.95
C ASP A 59 -2.00 -10.17 7.61
N ASP A 60 -1.79 -9.92 6.31
CA ASP A 60 -0.70 -9.07 5.82
C ASP A 60 -0.77 -7.65 6.41
N PHE A 61 -1.98 -7.09 6.55
CA PHE A 61 -2.16 -5.78 7.17
C PHE A 61 -1.71 -5.78 8.64
N ILE A 62 -2.07 -6.81 9.41
CA ILE A 62 -1.68 -6.96 10.81
C ILE A 62 -0.16 -7.12 10.93
N ILE A 63 0.44 -8.00 10.12
CA ILE A 63 1.90 -8.23 10.11
C ILE A 63 2.65 -6.93 9.83
N ASN A 64 2.19 -6.16 8.83
CA ASN A 64 2.81 -4.88 8.46
C ASN A 64 2.69 -3.81 9.56
N LEU A 65 1.72 -3.93 10.47
CA LEU A 65 1.57 -3.05 11.63
C LEU A 65 2.42 -3.47 12.83
N MET A 66 2.91 -4.71 12.86
CA MET A 66 3.74 -5.18 13.96
C MET A 66 5.12 -4.51 13.91
N PRO A 67 5.72 -4.18 15.07
CA PRO A 67 7.06 -3.61 15.10
C PRO A 67 8.12 -4.54 14.48
N THR A 68 9.17 -3.93 13.93
CA THR A 68 10.34 -4.62 13.37
C THR A 68 11.59 -4.36 14.22
N GLY A 69 12.69 -5.08 13.92
CA GLY A 69 13.94 -4.96 14.67
C GLY A 69 13.81 -5.34 16.15
N ASP A 70 14.55 -4.66 17.01
CA ASP A 70 14.58 -4.94 18.46
C ASP A 70 13.19 -4.82 19.09
N ALA A 71 12.43 -3.79 18.71
CA ALA A 71 11.04 -3.61 19.14
C ALA A 71 10.17 -4.80 18.74
N GLY A 72 10.32 -5.28 17.50
CA GLY A 72 9.62 -6.46 16.99
C GLY A 72 9.95 -7.74 17.73
N TYR A 73 11.22 -7.92 18.11
CA TYR A 73 11.62 -9.05 18.94
C TYR A 73 10.93 -9.00 20.31
N PHE A 74 10.98 -7.87 21.02
CA PHE A 74 10.35 -7.76 22.34
C PHE A 74 8.83 -7.91 22.29
N TYR A 75 8.19 -7.47 21.21
CA TYR A 75 6.77 -7.68 20.96
C TYR A 75 6.43 -9.18 20.87
N ARG A 76 7.17 -9.93 20.05
CA ARG A 76 6.97 -11.38 19.88
C ARG A 76 7.38 -12.19 21.11
N VAL A 77 8.34 -11.72 21.90
CA VAL A 77 8.65 -12.27 23.23
C VAL A 77 7.44 -12.14 24.17
N GLU A 78 6.74 -11.01 24.14
CA GLU A 78 5.56 -10.81 24.98
C GLU A 78 4.41 -11.75 24.57
N ILE A 79 4.21 -11.95 23.27
CA ILE A 79 3.30 -12.97 22.74
C ILE A 79 3.71 -14.35 23.27
N SER A 80 4.98 -14.74 23.12
CA SER A 80 5.48 -16.04 23.61
C SER A 80 5.19 -16.24 25.10
N LYS A 81 5.44 -15.23 25.93
CA LYS A 81 5.19 -15.32 27.38
C LYS A 81 3.72 -15.52 27.70
N HIS A 82 2.82 -14.81 27.00
CA HIS A 82 1.38 -14.94 27.21
C HIS A 82 0.91 -16.39 27.04
N PHE A 83 1.43 -17.08 26.01
CA PHE A 83 1.11 -18.47 25.71
C PHE A 83 2.03 -19.49 26.41
N ASN A 84 2.89 -19.06 27.34
CA ASN A 84 3.89 -19.91 28.00
C ASN A 84 4.84 -20.65 27.03
N TYR A 85 5.16 -20.04 25.89
CA TYR A 85 6.10 -20.58 24.91
C TYR A 85 7.53 -20.10 25.16
N THR A 86 8.49 -20.93 24.73
CA THR A 86 9.91 -20.56 24.76
C THR A 86 10.22 -19.56 23.65
N TYR A 87 11.11 -18.61 23.91
CA TYR A 87 11.58 -17.64 22.94
C TYR A 87 13.12 -17.63 22.85
N PRO A 88 13.68 -17.31 21.67
CA PRO A 88 15.13 -17.17 21.49
C PRO A 88 15.69 -16.10 22.43
N ARG A 89 16.79 -16.40 23.14
CA ARG A 89 17.43 -15.43 24.01
C ARG A 89 18.46 -14.61 23.22
N LEU A 90 18.06 -13.42 22.78
CA LEU A 90 18.93 -12.49 22.04
C LEU A 90 19.48 -11.34 22.90
N PHE A 91 18.79 -11.01 24.00
CA PHE A 91 19.13 -9.90 24.88
C PHE A 91 19.35 -10.38 26.32
N ASP A 92 20.13 -9.62 27.09
CA ASP A 92 20.29 -9.81 28.53
C ASP A 92 19.06 -9.29 29.32
N HIS A 93 19.13 -9.38 30.65
CA HIS A 93 18.05 -8.93 31.53
C HIS A 93 17.88 -7.41 31.59
N LEU A 94 18.88 -6.65 31.14
CA LEU A 94 18.85 -5.19 31.06
C LEU A 94 18.33 -4.71 29.69
N GLY A 95 18.27 -5.60 28.70
CA GLY A 95 17.86 -5.32 27.34
C GLY A 95 19.03 -5.05 26.39
N ASN A 96 20.27 -5.42 26.76
CA ASN A 96 21.42 -5.30 25.86
C ASN A 96 21.57 -6.54 24.98
N PRO A 97 21.96 -6.39 23.69
CA PRO A 97 22.24 -7.53 22.83
C PRO A 97 23.33 -8.45 23.40
N LEU A 98 23.11 -9.77 23.33
CA LEU A 98 24.11 -10.74 23.73
C LEU A 98 25.25 -10.81 22.71
N LYS A 99 26.50 -10.88 23.18
CA LYS A 99 27.68 -10.99 22.31
C LYS A 99 27.69 -12.25 21.43
N ASN A 100 27.14 -13.36 21.94
CA ASN A 100 27.07 -14.64 21.25
C ASN A 100 25.66 -15.25 21.44
N PRO A 101 24.65 -14.80 20.68
CA PRO A 101 23.31 -15.37 20.77
C PRO A 101 23.34 -16.83 20.27
N ARG A 102 22.77 -17.76 21.05
CA ARG A 102 22.65 -19.17 20.67
C ARG A 102 21.37 -19.42 19.87
N CYS A 103 21.18 -18.67 18.79
CA CYS A 103 20.06 -18.86 17.88
C CYS A 103 20.56 -18.76 16.44
N ASN A 104 20.17 -19.71 15.58
CA ASN A 104 20.43 -19.58 14.15
C ASN A 104 19.31 -18.73 13.51
N SER A 105 19.62 -18.08 12.39
CA SER A 105 18.70 -17.15 11.72
C SER A 105 17.41 -17.81 11.22
N TYR A 106 17.45 -19.09 10.86
CA TYR A 106 16.27 -19.83 10.41
C TYR A 106 15.29 -20.09 11.55
N ALA A 107 15.78 -20.55 12.70
CA ALA A 107 14.99 -20.80 13.89
C ALA A 107 14.37 -19.50 14.42
N LEU A 108 15.10 -18.37 14.32
CA LEU A 108 14.57 -17.06 14.67
C LEU A 108 13.38 -16.69 13.78
N ARG A 109 13.54 -16.78 12.45
CA ARG A 109 12.46 -16.46 11.49
C ARG A 109 11.24 -17.35 11.67
N LEU A 110 11.43 -18.64 11.91
CA LEU A 110 10.33 -19.58 12.16
C LEU A 110 9.59 -19.23 13.46
N TRP A 111 10.32 -18.88 14.51
CA TRP A 111 9.70 -18.42 15.75
C TRP A 111 8.95 -17.11 15.54
N GLU A 112 9.51 -16.15 14.79
CA GLU A 112 8.86 -14.87 14.51
C GLU A 112 7.53 -15.07 13.78
N ALA A 113 7.54 -15.86 12.70
CA ALA A 113 6.35 -16.17 11.91
C ALA A 113 5.30 -16.92 12.74
N ASN A 114 5.71 -17.88 13.58
CA ASN A 114 4.78 -18.61 14.44
C ASN A 114 4.12 -17.68 15.48
N MET A 115 4.85 -16.70 16.02
CA MET A 115 4.27 -15.72 16.95
C MET A 115 3.29 -14.78 16.25
N GLU A 116 3.56 -14.40 15.00
CA GLU A 116 2.64 -13.62 14.18
C GLU A 116 1.34 -14.40 13.93
N GLU A 117 1.44 -15.67 13.51
CA GLU A 117 0.30 -16.54 13.25
C GLU A 117 -0.61 -16.68 14.48
N ILE A 118 -0.04 -17.01 15.64
CA ILE A 118 -0.79 -17.13 16.90
C ILE A 118 -1.50 -15.81 17.25
N PHE A 119 -0.80 -14.69 17.12
CA PHE A 119 -1.38 -13.38 17.43
C PHE A 119 -2.53 -13.03 16.48
N ILE A 120 -2.37 -13.34 15.20
CA ILE A 120 -3.41 -13.14 14.17
C ILE A 120 -4.63 -14.01 14.45
N GLU A 121 -4.45 -15.29 14.78
CA GLU A 121 -5.54 -16.19 15.18
C GLU A 121 -6.36 -15.63 16.35
N ASP A 122 -5.68 -15.06 17.34
CA ASP A 122 -6.33 -14.42 18.49
C ASP A 122 -7.13 -13.17 18.07
N ILE A 123 -6.62 -12.37 17.14
CA ILE A 123 -7.37 -11.23 16.57
C ILE A 123 -8.60 -11.74 15.81
N HIS A 124 -8.46 -12.78 14.98
CA HIS A 124 -9.58 -13.41 14.26
C HIS A 124 -10.67 -13.89 15.23
N SER A 125 -10.28 -14.57 16.31
CA SER A 125 -11.22 -15.09 17.29
C SER A 125 -11.98 -13.99 18.05
N LYS A 126 -11.34 -12.84 18.28
CA LYS A 126 -11.95 -11.69 18.99
C LYS A 126 -12.74 -10.77 18.07
N PHE A 127 -12.41 -10.74 16.78
CA PHE A 127 -13.14 -9.97 15.80
C PHE A 127 -14.58 -10.45 15.72
N ASN A 128 -15.54 -9.55 15.94
CA ASN A 128 -16.95 -9.87 15.74
C ASN A 128 -17.74 -8.62 15.37
N LYS A 129 -18.90 -8.87 14.74
CA LYS A 129 -19.78 -7.82 14.23
C LYS A 129 -20.32 -6.91 15.33
N GLU A 130 -20.66 -7.45 16.50
CA GLU A 130 -21.19 -6.65 17.60
C GLU A 130 -20.16 -5.63 18.13
N ASN A 131 -18.91 -6.06 18.28
CA ASN A 131 -17.81 -5.20 18.71
C ASN A 131 -17.45 -4.17 17.62
N PHE A 132 -17.47 -4.56 16.34
CA PHE A 132 -17.31 -3.61 15.24
C PHE A 132 -18.42 -2.53 15.27
N ASP A 133 -19.68 -2.93 15.41
CA ASP A 133 -20.81 -2.00 15.43
C ASP A 133 -20.73 -1.03 16.62
N LYS A 134 -20.36 -1.52 17.81
CA LYS A 134 -20.08 -0.66 18.99
C LYS A 134 -18.90 0.27 18.74
N PHE A 135 -17.86 -0.20 18.07
CA PHE A 135 -16.70 0.63 17.75
C PHE A 135 -17.08 1.77 16.81
N VAL A 136 -17.90 1.50 15.78
CA VAL A 136 -18.44 2.52 14.87
C VAL A 136 -19.26 3.56 15.66
N GLU A 137 -20.21 3.13 16.48
CA GLU A 137 -21.06 4.05 17.25
C GLU A 137 -20.26 5.00 18.14
N ASN A 138 -19.22 4.47 18.78
CA ASN A 138 -18.44 5.23 19.76
C ASN A 138 -17.37 6.13 19.13
N ASN A 139 -16.88 5.81 17.92
CA ASN A 139 -15.67 6.45 17.37
C ASN A 139 -15.88 7.18 16.03
N LEU A 140 -16.96 6.88 15.29
CA LEU A 140 -17.13 7.42 13.92
C LEU A 140 -17.09 8.94 13.85
N LEU A 141 -17.72 9.64 14.82
CA LEU A 141 -17.72 11.09 14.85
C LEU A 141 -16.30 11.65 15.09
N ASN A 142 -15.52 11.03 15.97
CA ASN A 142 -14.15 11.43 16.26
C ASN A 142 -13.22 11.22 15.07
N MET A 143 -13.47 10.16 14.29
CA MET A 143 -12.69 9.81 13.09
C MET A 143 -13.17 10.54 11.82
N SER A 144 -14.25 11.32 11.90
CA SER A 144 -14.94 11.91 10.74
C SER A 144 -14.02 12.72 9.81
N LYS A 145 -13.16 13.57 10.39
CA LYS A 145 -12.24 14.43 9.61
C LYS A 145 -11.23 13.62 8.80
N ASP A 146 -10.63 12.62 9.44
CA ASP A 146 -9.59 11.80 8.83
C ASP A 146 -10.20 10.88 7.77
N LEU A 147 -11.37 10.30 8.05
CA LEU A 147 -12.12 9.46 7.13
C LEU A 147 -12.56 10.24 5.89
N VAL A 148 -13.14 11.44 6.06
CA VAL A 148 -13.54 12.31 4.94
C VAL A 148 -12.33 12.71 4.11
N SER A 149 -11.20 13.03 4.74
CA SER A 149 -9.96 13.37 4.05
C SER A 149 -9.41 12.16 3.27
N TYR A 150 -9.45 10.97 3.85
CA TYR A 150 -9.08 9.72 3.19
C TYR A 150 -9.95 9.45 1.96
N VAL A 151 -11.28 9.54 2.09
CA VAL A 151 -12.21 9.32 0.96
C VAL A 151 -11.98 10.36 -0.13
N LYS A 152 -11.78 11.63 0.23
CA LYS A 152 -11.47 12.70 -0.74
C LYS A 152 -10.15 12.46 -1.45
N ASN A 153 -9.08 12.09 -0.75
CA ASN A 153 -7.78 11.80 -1.37
C ASN A 153 -7.85 10.55 -2.25
N ALA A 154 -8.57 9.51 -1.81
CA ALA A 154 -8.81 8.31 -2.61
C ALA A 154 -9.64 8.62 -3.87
N ASN A 155 -10.55 9.58 -3.79
CA ASN A 155 -11.36 10.05 -4.92
C ASN A 155 -10.64 11.09 -5.80
N GLN A 156 -9.66 11.85 -5.27
CA GLN A 156 -8.80 12.73 -6.07
C GLN A 156 -7.91 11.92 -7.04
N ASN A 157 -7.67 10.64 -6.75
CA ASN A 157 -7.03 9.69 -7.65
C ASN A 157 -7.98 9.10 -8.71
N LYS A 158 -9.21 9.62 -8.86
CA LYS A 158 -10.13 9.17 -9.93
C LYS A 158 -9.90 9.91 -11.25
N ASP A 159 -9.41 11.13 -11.25
CA ASP A 159 -9.18 11.85 -12.51
C ASP A 159 -7.69 11.87 -12.84
N LEU A 160 -7.27 11.05 -13.82
CA LEU A 160 -5.93 11.18 -14.35
C LEU A 160 -5.90 12.34 -15.34
N ILE A 161 -5.27 13.45 -14.91
CA ILE A 161 -5.11 14.65 -15.71
C ILE A 161 -3.67 14.71 -16.23
N ILE A 162 -3.53 14.68 -17.56
CA ILE A 162 -2.27 14.93 -18.26
C ILE A 162 -2.32 16.38 -18.79
N PRO A 163 -1.57 17.31 -18.17
CA PRO A 163 -1.64 18.71 -18.54
C PRO A 163 -0.91 18.93 -19.87
N ILE A 164 -1.69 19.16 -20.92
CA ILE A 164 -1.20 19.52 -22.25
C ILE A 164 -2.03 20.66 -22.81
N LYS A 165 -1.37 21.61 -23.49
CA LYS A 165 -2.05 22.63 -24.27
C LYS A 165 -2.11 22.24 -25.74
N ASP A 166 -1.04 21.60 -26.21
CA ASP A 166 -0.91 21.10 -27.58
C ASP A 166 -0.62 19.60 -27.59
N LYS A 167 -1.03 18.92 -28.68
CA LYS A 167 -0.78 17.48 -28.84
C LYS A 167 0.71 17.15 -28.87
N SER A 168 1.54 18.01 -29.43
CA SER A 168 2.99 17.81 -29.54
C SER A 168 3.68 17.67 -28.16
N GLU A 169 3.11 18.29 -27.12
CA GLU A 169 3.64 18.27 -25.74
C GLU A 169 3.35 16.97 -24.99
N LEU A 170 2.52 16.08 -25.55
CA LEU A 170 2.00 14.92 -24.82
C LEU A 170 3.09 13.97 -24.33
N LEU A 171 4.03 13.60 -25.19
CA LEU A 171 5.13 12.70 -24.82
C LEU A 171 5.98 13.31 -23.71
N SER A 172 6.31 14.61 -23.82
CA SER A 172 7.07 15.32 -22.79
C SER A 172 6.31 15.44 -21.47
N SER A 173 5.01 15.71 -21.50
CA SER A 173 4.17 15.80 -20.29
C SER A 173 4.09 14.45 -19.59
N ILE A 174 3.84 13.36 -20.31
CA ILE A 174 3.77 12.02 -19.73
C ILE A 174 5.14 11.59 -19.19
N LYS A 175 6.23 11.83 -19.94
CA LYS A 175 7.61 11.61 -19.47
C LYS A 175 7.84 12.27 -18.11
N SER A 176 7.51 13.56 -17.99
CA SER A 176 7.68 14.31 -16.74
C SER A 176 6.87 13.72 -15.57
N MET A 177 5.68 13.19 -15.85
CA MET A 177 4.80 12.61 -14.84
C MET A 177 5.28 11.23 -14.39
N VAL A 178 5.83 10.41 -15.29
CA VAL A 178 6.47 9.13 -14.94
C VAL A 178 7.73 9.37 -14.10
N LEU A 179 8.62 10.27 -14.53
CA LEU A 179 9.85 10.57 -13.80
C LEU A 179 9.58 11.17 -12.41
N SER A 180 8.52 11.96 -12.25
CA SER A 180 8.08 12.50 -10.95
C SER A 180 7.22 11.55 -10.12
N LYS A 181 7.05 10.29 -10.55
CA LYS A 181 6.24 9.25 -9.89
C LYS A 181 4.75 9.61 -9.70
N LYS A 182 4.22 10.50 -10.54
CA LYS A 182 2.78 10.81 -10.60
C LYS A 182 2.00 9.79 -11.43
N LEU A 183 2.67 9.15 -12.38
CA LEU A 183 2.19 7.99 -13.12
C LEU A 183 2.97 6.77 -12.65
N ASP A 184 2.29 5.62 -12.53
CA ASP A 184 2.91 4.36 -12.16
C ASP A 184 3.67 3.73 -13.33
N SER A 185 4.47 2.70 -13.03
CA SER A 185 5.36 2.05 -14.00
C SER A 185 4.64 1.33 -15.14
N SER A 186 3.32 1.07 -15.06
CA SER A 186 2.57 0.49 -16.19
C SER A 186 2.57 1.37 -17.43
N TRP A 187 2.84 2.67 -17.28
CA TRP A 187 2.96 3.61 -18.40
C TRP A 187 4.23 3.39 -19.24
N ILE A 188 5.25 2.74 -18.68
CA ILE A 188 6.54 2.53 -19.37
C ILE A 188 6.35 1.66 -20.62
N GLU A 189 5.53 0.61 -20.55
CA GLU A 189 5.22 -0.26 -21.71
C GLU A 189 4.47 0.45 -22.84
N LEU A 190 3.78 1.55 -22.50
CA LEU A 190 3.10 2.41 -23.47
C LEU A 190 4.05 3.42 -24.11
N LEU A 191 5.09 3.84 -23.38
CA LEU A 191 6.02 4.89 -23.80
C LEU A 191 7.24 4.36 -24.54
N VAL A 192 7.80 3.24 -24.11
CA VAL A 192 9.07 2.71 -24.62
C VAL A 192 8.82 1.50 -25.52
N ASP A 193 9.46 1.50 -26.69
CA ASP A 193 9.51 0.32 -27.54
C ASP A 193 10.57 -0.65 -27.02
N ILE A 194 10.11 -1.63 -26.24
CA ILE A 194 10.98 -2.61 -25.60
C ILE A 194 11.70 -3.48 -26.64
N ASP A 195 11.07 -3.75 -27.79
CA ASP A 195 11.68 -4.60 -28.82
C ASP A 195 12.83 -3.85 -29.50
N ILE A 196 12.65 -2.56 -29.82
CA ILE A 196 13.74 -1.72 -30.36
C ILE A 196 14.87 -1.54 -29.33
N LEU A 197 14.53 -1.31 -28.05
CA LEU A 197 15.52 -1.22 -26.97
C LEU A 197 16.34 -2.52 -26.88
N ARG A 198 15.67 -3.68 -26.93
CA ARG A 198 16.32 -5.00 -26.91
C ARG A 198 17.24 -5.18 -28.12
N GLU A 199 16.78 -4.87 -29.32
CA GLU A 199 17.59 -4.95 -30.54
C GLU A 199 18.84 -4.06 -30.46
N GLU A 200 18.71 -2.85 -29.91
CA GLU A 200 19.85 -1.95 -29.77
C GLU A 200 20.84 -2.44 -28.69
N MET A 201 20.34 -2.98 -27.59
CA MET A 201 21.17 -3.60 -26.56
C MET A 201 21.90 -4.84 -27.10
N GLU A 202 21.25 -5.64 -27.95
CA GLU A 202 21.84 -6.80 -28.62
C GLU A 202 22.96 -6.42 -29.61
N LYS A 203 22.88 -5.25 -30.27
CA LYS A 203 23.93 -4.79 -31.19
C LYS A 203 25.25 -4.44 -30.49
N TYR A 204 25.21 -4.05 -29.22
CA TYR A 204 26.40 -3.70 -28.43
C TYR A 204 26.74 -4.73 -27.35
N SER A 205 25.99 -5.84 -27.24
CA SER A 205 26.18 -6.87 -26.23
C SER A 205 27.35 -7.81 -26.56
N ALA A 206 28.57 -7.29 -26.54
CA ALA A 206 29.75 -8.14 -26.67
C ALA A 206 30.05 -9.00 -25.42
N THR A 207 29.50 -8.72 -24.21
CA THR A 207 30.03 -9.41 -23.00
C THR A 207 29.22 -9.43 -21.70
N PHE A 208 27.90 -9.24 -21.67
CA PHE A 208 27.15 -9.34 -20.40
C PHE A 208 25.82 -10.07 -20.55
N GLU A 209 25.80 -11.38 -20.24
CA GLU A 209 24.59 -12.20 -20.14
C GLU A 209 23.66 -11.80 -18.96
N MET A 210 24.00 -10.76 -18.19
CA MET A 210 23.28 -10.36 -16.97
C MET A 210 22.59 -8.99 -17.04
N TYR A 211 22.77 -8.19 -18.10
CA TYR A 211 22.16 -6.86 -18.21
C TYR A 211 21.15 -6.83 -19.35
N ASN A 212 19.86 -6.68 -18.99
CA ASN A 212 18.74 -6.74 -19.93
C ASN A 212 17.99 -5.39 -20.02
N GLU A 213 16.99 -5.34 -20.91
CA GLU A 213 16.17 -4.16 -21.18
C GLU A 213 15.48 -3.59 -19.92
N PHE A 214 15.15 -4.44 -18.93
CA PHE A 214 14.51 -4.02 -17.70
C PHE A 214 15.51 -3.38 -16.74
N ASP A 215 16.73 -3.92 -16.66
CA ASP A 215 17.81 -3.31 -15.89
C ASP A 215 18.14 -1.90 -16.45
N LYS A 216 18.14 -1.77 -17.79
CA LYS A 216 18.35 -0.48 -18.46
C LYS A 216 17.22 0.52 -18.24
N LEU A 217 15.97 0.06 -18.19
CA LEU A 217 14.82 0.89 -17.83
C LEU A 217 14.88 1.36 -16.36
N GLU A 218 15.37 0.54 -15.44
CA GLU A 218 15.55 0.90 -14.03
C GLU A 218 16.67 1.93 -13.84
N ASP A 219 17.81 1.72 -14.50
CA ASP A 219 18.99 2.58 -14.36
C ASP A 219 18.87 3.89 -15.16
N SER A 220 18.16 3.90 -16.29
CA SER A 220 18.21 4.99 -17.28
C SER A 220 16.86 5.25 -17.97
N LEU A 221 15.77 5.29 -17.19
CA LEU A 221 14.41 5.47 -17.71
C LEU A 221 14.25 6.69 -18.64
N GLU A 222 14.84 7.83 -18.28
CA GLU A 222 14.75 9.05 -19.07
C GLU A 222 15.38 8.89 -20.47
N GLU A 223 16.57 8.30 -20.52
CA GLU A 223 17.27 8.00 -21.78
C GLU A 223 16.47 7.02 -22.65
N CYS A 224 15.81 6.04 -22.03
CA CYS A 224 14.99 5.07 -22.75
C CYS A 224 13.76 5.70 -23.39
N ILE A 225 13.08 6.61 -22.68
CA ILE A 225 11.92 7.33 -23.21
C ILE A 225 12.32 8.27 -24.36
N ASP A 226 13.48 8.91 -24.27
CA ASP A 226 13.94 9.86 -25.29
C ASP A 226 14.39 9.17 -26.59
N ASN A 227 15.10 8.05 -26.47
CA ASN A 227 15.73 7.39 -27.62
C ASN A 227 14.88 6.27 -28.23
N PHE A 228 13.99 5.65 -27.46
CA PHE A 228 13.18 4.53 -27.91
C PHE A 228 11.66 4.76 -27.68
N PRO A 229 11.09 5.91 -28.10
CA PRO A 229 9.67 6.15 -27.94
C PRO A 229 8.86 5.22 -28.85
N LYS A 230 7.89 4.51 -28.27
CA LYS A 230 6.99 3.60 -28.99
C LYS A 230 6.02 4.32 -29.93
N TYR A 231 5.66 5.55 -29.57
CA TYR A 231 4.70 6.37 -30.31
C TYR A 231 5.16 7.82 -30.34
N THR A 232 4.85 8.51 -31.43
CA THR A 232 4.90 9.97 -31.48
C THR A 232 3.81 10.58 -30.59
N SER A 233 3.94 11.86 -30.21
CA SER A 233 2.93 12.54 -29.40
C SER A 233 1.53 12.52 -30.03
N GLU A 234 1.43 12.57 -31.37
CA GLU A 234 0.15 12.50 -32.09
C GLU A 234 -0.47 11.10 -32.05
N GLU A 235 0.33 10.05 -32.25
CA GLU A 235 -0.12 8.66 -32.16
C GLU A 235 -0.55 8.31 -30.74
N LEU A 236 0.23 8.74 -29.75
CA LEU A 236 -0.08 8.55 -28.34
C LEU A 236 -1.39 9.25 -27.97
N TYR A 237 -1.62 10.46 -28.48
CA TYR A 237 -2.88 11.18 -28.27
C TYR A 237 -4.08 10.37 -28.81
N ASN A 238 -3.94 9.82 -30.01
CA ASN A 238 -5.00 9.02 -30.63
C ASN A 238 -5.25 7.71 -29.86
N ILE A 239 -4.21 7.06 -29.33
CA ILE A 239 -4.36 5.85 -28.49
C ILE A 239 -5.07 6.20 -27.18
N LEU A 240 -4.66 7.28 -26.52
CA LEU A 240 -5.25 7.68 -25.25
C LEU A 240 -6.73 8.03 -25.40
N THR A 241 -7.09 8.80 -26.42
CA THR A 241 -8.47 9.21 -26.67
C THR A 241 -9.35 8.07 -27.18
N ASN A 242 -8.89 7.31 -28.18
CA ASN A 242 -9.74 6.30 -28.84
C ASN A 242 -9.79 4.96 -28.09
N GLN A 243 -8.71 4.56 -27.40
CA GLN A 243 -8.60 3.21 -26.81
C GLN A 243 -8.57 3.23 -25.28
N LYS A 244 -8.06 4.30 -24.66
CA LYS A 244 -7.89 4.37 -23.21
C LYS A 244 -8.89 5.29 -22.50
N GLY A 245 -9.83 5.90 -23.24
CA GLY A 245 -10.98 6.63 -22.71
C GLY A 245 -10.67 8.04 -22.19
N PHE A 246 -9.62 8.68 -22.69
CA PHE A 246 -9.30 10.06 -22.32
C PHE A 246 -10.12 11.06 -23.13
N ASN A 247 -10.53 12.14 -22.49
CA ASN A 247 -11.19 13.28 -23.12
C ASN A 247 -10.32 14.53 -22.97
N PHE A 248 -10.16 15.30 -24.06
CA PHE A 248 -9.43 16.56 -24.00
C PHE A 248 -10.36 17.68 -23.55
N VAL A 249 -9.96 18.42 -22.51
CA VAL A 249 -10.65 19.60 -22.01
C VAL A 249 -9.74 20.80 -22.15
N GLU A 250 -10.22 21.80 -22.89
CA GLU A 250 -9.50 23.05 -23.14
C GLU A 250 -9.09 23.72 -21.82
N ASN A 251 -7.84 24.19 -21.74
CA ASN A 251 -7.20 24.78 -20.54
C ASN A 251 -6.92 23.82 -19.37
N ILE A 252 -7.25 22.53 -19.47
CA ILE A 252 -6.94 21.52 -18.45
C ILE A 252 -5.97 20.44 -19.00
N GLY A 253 -6.26 19.90 -20.18
CA GLY A 253 -5.49 18.82 -20.80
C GLY A 253 -6.31 17.55 -21.05
N LEU A 254 -5.65 16.40 -21.10
CA LEU A 254 -6.33 15.10 -21.25
C LEU A 254 -6.76 14.58 -19.88
N ILE A 255 -8.04 14.24 -19.75
CA ILE A 255 -8.64 13.75 -18.52
C ILE A 255 -9.18 12.35 -18.76
N LYS A 256 -8.86 11.42 -17.87
CA LYS A 256 -9.53 10.13 -17.78
C LYS A 256 -10.19 10.00 -16.42
N ASN A 257 -11.50 9.79 -16.44
CA ASN A 257 -12.25 9.40 -15.26
C ASN A 257 -11.99 7.90 -15.04
N ILE A 258 -11.37 7.56 -13.91
CA ILE A 258 -11.03 6.20 -13.44
C ILE A 258 -12.13 5.71 -12.50
#